data_AF-A0A2J7QGV7-F1
#
_entry.id   AF-A0A2J7QGV7-F1
#
_cell.length_a   1.000
_cell.length_b   1.000
_cell.length_c   1.000
_cell.angle_alpha   90.00
_cell.angle_beta   90.00
_cell.angle_gamma   90.00
#
_symmetry.space_group_name_H-M   'P 1'
#
loop_
_entity.id
_entity.type
_entity.pdbx_description
1 polymer ?
#
loop_
_entity_poly.entity_id
_entity_poly.type
_entity_poly.pdbx_seq_one_letter_code
_entity_poly.pdbx_strand_id
1 'polypeptide(L)'
;MPLLVKEYSWRQTENVVVIRVPLKGVHYRKVDIFTSDNYIKAYFHPFLFEVFLFSSVKEPQSKCTLVDDEIVFELQKVEHASWDDLEANLSKVEQQEMRKKILERAQEKAKAEQERKRVKKAELDRLAVRQQISIDTHHRQLIEEIKENVKKTAIKEIEEWKVSNQREENKDHVDQEVVPFQKTASVNKPTPTVEPDENVKPIPFPRNFGIVKVHFTARDFPTPKRESQAQEEEEWLKKQAEARRRVGFMTEDLSPEELDPVWLKDKGDNFFKVGNYLGAVSAYSHAISIGSKMPALYSNRAAAHMALGNLHKTVEDCSTASQKVPGI
;
A
#
# COMPACT_ATOMS: atom_id res chain seq x y z
N MET A 1 -44.03 11.00 0.99
CA MET A 1 -44.35 10.20 2.19
C MET A 1 -44.51 8.75 1.75
N PRO A 2 -43.89 7.79 2.43
CA PRO A 2 -44.04 6.38 2.06
C PRO A 2 -45.47 5.89 2.32
N LEU A 3 -45.95 4.98 1.48
CA LEU A 3 -47.27 4.35 1.59
C LEU A 3 -47.17 3.15 2.54
N LEU A 4 -47.90 3.19 3.66
CA LEU A 4 -47.88 2.10 4.63
C LEU A 4 -48.61 0.87 4.07
N VAL A 5 -47.92 -0.27 3.99
CA VAL A 5 -48.51 -1.54 3.53
C VAL A 5 -49.08 -2.28 4.74
N LYS A 6 -50.41 -2.43 4.77
CA LYS A 6 -51.13 -3.26 5.76
C LYS A 6 -51.62 -4.59 5.19
N GLU A 7 -51.47 -4.79 3.89
CA GLU A 7 -51.79 -6.04 3.22
C GLU A 7 -50.62 -7.01 3.42
N TYR A 8 -50.72 -7.85 4.44
CA TYR A 8 -49.78 -8.93 4.68
C TYR A 8 -50.55 -10.18 5.13
N SER A 9 -49.96 -11.35 4.89
CA SER A 9 -50.47 -12.61 5.44
C SER A 9 -49.43 -13.16 6.40
N TRP A 10 -49.86 -13.68 7.54
CA TRP A 10 -48.96 -14.31 8.48
C TRP A 10 -49.56 -15.63 8.96
N ARG A 11 -48.68 -16.55 9.30
CA ARG A 11 -49.00 -17.84 9.91
C ARG A 11 -47.98 -18.13 10.98
N GLN A 12 -48.34 -18.97 11.93
CA GLN A 12 -47.43 -19.34 13.00
C GLN A 12 -47.50 -20.83 13.30
N THR A 13 -46.40 -21.29 13.86
CA THR A 13 -46.28 -22.55 14.59
C THR A 13 -45.93 -22.21 16.04
N GLU A 14 -45.76 -23.22 16.89
CA GLU A 14 -45.29 -23.02 18.27
C GLU A 14 -43.93 -22.31 18.32
N ASN A 15 -43.08 -22.50 17.31
CA ASN A 15 -41.68 -22.10 17.34
C ASN A 15 -41.34 -20.99 16.33
N VAL A 16 -42.07 -20.92 15.23
CA VAL A 16 -41.75 -20.05 14.09
C VAL A 16 -42.97 -19.23 13.69
N VAL A 17 -42.77 -17.94 13.41
CA VAL A 17 -43.74 -17.06 12.76
C VAL A 17 -43.29 -16.81 11.33
N VAL A 18 -44.21 -16.97 10.37
CA VAL A 18 -43.95 -16.68 8.96
C VAL A 18 -44.83 -15.51 8.54
N ILE A 19 -44.21 -14.41 8.10
CA ILE A 19 -44.90 -13.20 7.62
C ILE A 19 -44.60 -13.04 6.13
N ARG A 20 -45.61 -12.83 5.31
CA ARG A 20 -45.51 -12.64 3.86
C ARG A 20 -46.04 -11.26 3.49
N VAL A 21 -45.20 -10.46 2.83
CA VAL A 21 -45.48 -9.08 2.42
C VAL A 21 -45.33 -8.98 0.90
N PRO A 22 -46.39 -8.66 0.14
CA PRO A 22 -46.31 -8.54 -1.31
C PRO A 22 -45.51 -7.30 -1.75
N LEU A 23 -44.65 -7.45 -2.75
CA LEU A 23 -43.74 -6.40 -3.23
C LEU A 23 -44.39 -5.39 -4.21
N LYS A 24 -45.65 -5.59 -4.58
CA LYS A 24 -46.44 -4.70 -5.48
C LYS A 24 -45.68 -4.29 -6.75
N GLY A 25 -44.91 -5.21 -7.34
CA GLY A 25 -44.13 -5.00 -8.56
C GLY A 25 -42.76 -4.33 -8.36
N VAL A 26 -42.29 -4.14 -7.13
CA VAL A 26 -40.93 -3.63 -6.85
C VAL A 26 -39.93 -4.78 -6.89
N HIS A 27 -38.88 -4.61 -7.69
CA HIS A 27 -37.79 -5.58 -7.81
C HIS A 27 -37.01 -5.74 -6.49
N TYR A 28 -36.67 -6.97 -6.11
CA TYR A 28 -36.04 -7.33 -4.83
C TYR A 28 -34.78 -6.51 -4.46
N ARG A 29 -33.97 -6.10 -5.45
CA ARG A 29 -32.75 -5.27 -5.24
C ARG A 29 -33.02 -3.88 -4.66
N LYS A 30 -34.22 -3.36 -4.79
CA LYS A 30 -34.62 -2.03 -4.28
C LYS A 30 -35.34 -2.12 -2.94
N VAL A 31 -35.28 -3.28 -2.29
CA VAL A 31 -35.93 -3.54 -1.00
C VAL A 31 -34.88 -3.44 0.10
N ASP A 32 -35.06 -2.48 0.99
CA ASP A 32 -34.26 -2.32 2.19
C ASP A 32 -34.99 -2.97 3.36
N ILE A 33 -34.39 -3.99 3.97
CA ILE A 33 -34.97 -4.74 5.09
C ILE A 33 -34.17 -4.47 6.36
N PHE A 34 -34.89 -4.21 7.45
CA PHE A 34 -34.35 -4.10 8.78
C PHE A 34 -35.16 -4.99 9.73
N THR A 35 -34.48 -5.94 10.36
CA THR A 35 -35.05 -6.88 11.32
C THR A 35 -34.32 -6.75 12.64
N SER A 36 -35.07 -6.69 13.73
CA SER A 36 -34.54 -6.81 15.10
C SER A 36 -35.35 -7.83 15.90
N ASP A 37 -35.16 -7.86 17.22
CA ASP A 37 -35.81 -8.75 18.17
C ASP A 37 -37.34 -8.59 18.17
N ASN A 38 -37.84 -7.36 18.23
CA ASN A 38 -39.26 -7.05 18.38
C ASN A 38 -39.80 -6.12 17.29
N TYR A 39 -39.04 -5.91 16.22
CA TYR A 39 -39.37 -4.92 15.20
C TYR A 39 -38.88 -5.32 13.82
N ILE A 40 -39.76 -5.15 12.83
CA ILE A 40 -39.49 -5.42 11.43
C ILE A 40 -39.88 -4.20 10.62
N LYS A 41 -38.99 -3.81 9.72
CA LYS A 41 -39.22 -2.75 8.76
C LYS A 41 -38.73 -3.21 7.40
N ALA A 42 -39.57 -3.12 6.37
CA ALA A 42 -39.17 -3.29 4.98
C ALA A 42 -39.59 -2.06 4.19
N TYR A 43 -38.62 -1.44 3.52
CA TYR A 43 -38.83 -0.28 2.68
C TYR A 43 -38.60 -0.66 1.22
N PHE A 44 -39.58 -0.39 0.37
CA PHE A 44 -39.49 -0.65 -1.06
C PHE A 44 -40.27 0.45 -1.78
N HIS A 45 -39.56 1.44 -2.31
CA HIS A 45 -40.15 2.70 -2.77
C HIS A 45 -41.35 2.49 -3.73
N PRO A 46 -42.51 3.16 -3.50
CA PRO A 46 -42.83 4.14 -2.45
C PRO A 46 -43.40 3.54 -1.15
N PHE A 47 -43.40 2.22 -0.98
CA PHE A 47 -44.04 1.50 0.10
C PHE A 47 -43.15 1.31 1.33
N LEU A 48 -43.78 1.26 2.51
CA LEU A 48 -43.15 0.93 3.78
C LEU A 48 -44.02 -0.07 4.54
N PHE A 49 -43.41 -1.19 4.92
CA PHE A 49 -43.98 -2.16 5.84
C PHE A 49 -43.27 -2.01 7.18
N GLU A 50 -44.04 -1.90 8.26
CA GLU A 50 -43.52 -1.70 9.61
C GLU A 50 -44.42 -2.42 10.62
N VAL A 51 -43.83 -3.32 11.40
CA VAL A 51 -44.54 -4.13 12.41
C VAL A 51 -43.71 -4.23 13.68
N PHE A 52 -44.36 -4.01 14.82
CA PHE A 52 -43.82 -4.31 16.14
C PHE A 52 -44.36 -5.67 16.58
N LEU A 53 -43.48 -6.63 16.78
CA LEU A 53 -43.88 -8.00 17.08
C LEU A 53 -44.44 -8.11 18.49
N PHE A 54 -45.43 -8.99 18.66
CA PHE A 54 -46.04 -9.30 19.95
C PHE A 54 -45.02 -9.79 20.99
N SER A 55 -44.10 -10.67 20.59
CA SER A 55 -43.04 -11.21 21.44
C SER A 55 -41.69 -11.21 20.71
N SER A 56 -40.61 -11.32 21.49
CA SER A 56 -39.25 -11.25 21.00
C SER A 56 -38.87 -12.46 20.13
N VAL A 57 -38.08 -12.20 19.09
CA VAL A 57 -37.61 -13.16 18.11
C VAL A 57 -36.08 -13.28 18.18
N LYS A 58 -35.57 -14.49 17.92
CA LYS A 58 -34.13 -14.76 17.81
C LYS A 58 -33.61 -14.28 16.46
N GLU A 59 -33.03 -13.08 16.42
CA GLU A 59 -32.36 -12.49 15.24
C GLU A 59 -31.43 -13.48 14.48
N PRO A 60 -30.50 -14.23 15.12
CA PRO A 60 -29.52 -15.04 14.38
C PRO A 60 -30.09 -16.35 13.79
N GLN A 61 -31.24 -16.81 14.27
CA GLN A 61 -31.90 -18.03 13.77
C GLN A 61 -33.02 -17.72 12.79
N SER A 62 -33.39 -16.45 12.67
CA SER A 62 -34.44 -15.99 11.77
C SER A 62 -33.90 -15.80 10.36
N LYS A 63 -34.73 -16.08 9.37
CA LYS A 63 -34.39 -16.01 7.95
C LYS A 63 -35.36 -15.07 7.25
N CYS A 64 -34.85 -14.31 6.28
CA CYS A 64 -35.68 -13.53 5.36
C CYS A 64 -35.36 -13.97 3.93
N THR A 65 -36.39 -14.32 3.17
CA THR A 65 -36.29 -14.68 1.76
C THR A 65 -37.06 -13.66 0.92
N LEU A 66 -36.34 -13.04 -0.01
CA LEU A 66 -36.89 -12.18 -1.04
C LEU A 66 -37.22 -13.04 -2.26
N VAL A 67 -38.51 -13.20 -2.55
CA VAL A 67 -39.03 -13.81 -3.78
C VAL A 67 -39.49 -12.65 -4.67
N ASP A 68 -39.50 -12.84 -6.00
CA ASP A 68 -39.77 -11.76 -6.96
C ASP A 68 -41.07 -10.98 -6.68
N ASP A 69 -42.09 -11.63 -6.14
CA ASP A 69 -43.39 -11.03 -5.83
C ASP A 69 -43.66 -10.79 -4.33
N GLU A 70 -42.89 -11.39 -3.42
CA GLU A 70 -43.14 -11.32 -1.97
C GLU A 70 -41.87 -11.39 -1.10
N ILE A 71 -41.90 -10.65 0.02
CA ILE A 71 -40.94 -10.76 1.11
C ILE A 71 -41.49 -11.77 2.11
N VAL A 72 -40.74 -12.82 2.40
CA VAL A 72 -41.10 -13.83 3.39
C VAL A 72 -40.13 -13.76 4.57
N PHE A 73 -40.64 -13.45 5.75
CA PHE A 73 -39.91 -13.49 7.01
C PHE A 73 -40.22 -14.78 7.74
N GLU A 74 -39.23 -15.62 7.99
CA GLU A 74 -39.31 -16.82 8.82
C GLU A 74 -38.58 -16.55 10.15
N LEU A 75 -39.35 -16.26 11.19
CA LEU A 75 -38.87 -15.72 12.46
C LEU A 75 -38.95 -16.77 13.55
N GLN A 76 -37.83 -17.02 14.23
CA GLN A 76 -37.78 -17.97 15.33
C GLN A 76 -38.19 -17.30 16.64
N LYS A 77 -39.31 -17.73 17.23
CA LYS A 77 -39.78 -17.22 18.54
C LYS A 77 -38.75 -17.53 19.63
N VAL A 78 -38.59 -16.60 20.59
CA VAL A 78 -37.85 -16.86 21.82
C VAL A 78 -38.67 -17.76 22.73
N GLU A 79 -39.96 -17.45 22.88
CA GLU A 79 -40.92 -18.20 23.69
C GLU A 79 -41.80 -19.10 22.81
N HIS A 80 -41.95 -20.35 23.23
CA HIS A 80 -42.76 -21.36 22.53
C HIS A 80 -44.25 -21.16 22.84
N ALA A 81 -44.83 -20.03 22.41
CA ALA A 81 -46.21 -19.66 22.66
C ALA A 81 -46.93 -19.27 21.35
N SER A 82 -48.22 -19.58 21.25
CA SER A 82 -49.08 -19.06 20.18
C SER A 82 -49.32 -17.56 20.40
N TRP A 83 -49.20 -16.76 19.35
CA TRP A 83 -49.47 -15.33 19.38
C TRP A 83 -50.92 -15.09 18.99
N ASP A 84 -51.67 -14.35 19.81
CA ASP A 84 -53.06 -14.00 19.46
C ASP A 84 -53.11 -13.01 18.29
N ASP A 85 -52.17 -12.06 18.29
CA ASP A 85 -51.95 -11.08 17.23
C ASP A 85 -50.46 -11.02 16.85
N LEU A 86 -50.17 -10.59 15.62
CA LEU A 86 -48.79 -10.36 15.18
C LEU A 86 -48.21 -9.09 15.80
N GLU A 87 -49.05 -8.07 15.93
CA GLU A 87 -48.68 -6.74 16.39
C GLU A 87 -48.85 -6.59 17.90
N ALA A 88 -47.84 -6.03 18.58
CA ALA A 88 -48.02 -5.59 19.96
C ALA A 88 -48.94 -4.36 20.01
N ASN A 89 -49.95 -4.38 20.88
CA ASN A 89 -50.87 -3.26 21.06
C ASN A 89 -50.18 -2.12 21.83
N LEU A 90 -49.52 -1.22 21.08
CA LEU A 90 -48.69 -0.13 21.61
C LEU A 90 -49.22 1.23 21.16
N SER A 91 -49.19 2.21 22.06
CA SER A 91 -49.50 3.60 21.74
C SER A 91 -48.48 4.20 20.76
N LYS A 92 -48.86 5.21 19.99
CA LYS A 92 -47.95 5.89 19.04
C LYS A 92 -46.68 6.43 19.70
N VAL A 93 -46.77 6.87 20.96
CA VAL A 93 -45.61 7.37 21.74
C VAL A 93 -44.66 6.22 22.07
N GLU A 94 -45.20 5.11 22.56
CA GLU A 94 -44.43 3.91 22.90
C GLU A 94 -43.75 3.31 21.67
N GLN A 95 -44.44 3.30 20.52
CA GLN A 95 -43.87 2.89 19.23
C GLN A 95 -42.67 3.76 18.84
N GLN A 96 -42.72 5.08 19.04
CA GLN A 96 -41.60 5.97 18.74
C GLN A 96 -40.40 5.73 19.67
N GLU A 97 -40.65 5.55 20.97
CA GLU A 97 -39.59 5.23 21.94
C GLU A 97 -38.94 3.87 21.65
N MET A 98 -39.75 2.86 21.33
CA MET A 98 -39.29 1.54 20.92
C MET A 98 -38.41 1.62 19.67
N ARG A 99 -38.84 2.34 18.62
CA ARG A 99 -38.03 2.57 17.41
C ARG A 99 -36.68 3.18 17.74
N LYS A 100 -36.66 4.21 18.61
CA LYS A 100 -35.43 4.89 19.01
C LYS A 100 -34.48 3.93 19.73
N LYS A 101 -34.98 3.17 20.71
CA LYS A 101 -34.21 2.19 21.48
C LYS A 101 -33.66 1.08 20.58
N ILE A 102 -34.46 0.57 19.65
CA ILE A 102 -34.05 -0.49 18.71
C ILE A 102 -32.97 0.03 17.75
N LEU A 103 -33.14 1.24 17.23
CA LEU A 103 -32.15 1.86 16.36
C LEU A 103 -30.81 2.09 17.08
N GLU A 104 -30.85 2.57 18.31
CA GLU A 104 -29.66 2.78 19.15
C GLU A 104 -28.92 1.46 19.41
N ARG A 105 -29.64 0.42 19.86
CA ARG A 105 -29.07 -0.93 20.05
C ARG A 105 -28.47 -1.50 18.76
N ALA A 106 -29.13 -1.33 17.62
CA ALA A 106 -28.63 -1.79 16.34
C ALA A 106 -27.35 -1.05 15.93
N GLN A 107 -27.26 0.26 16.19
CA GLN A 107 -26.05 1.05 15.95
C GLN A 107 -24.90 0.61 16.87
N GLU A 108 -25.17 0.36 18.15
CA GLU A 108 -24.16 -0.14 19.09
C GLU A 108 -23.63 -1.52 18.70
N LYS A 109 -24.53 -2.47 18.37
CA LYS A 109 -24.15 -3.79 17.85
C LYS A 109 -23.27 -3.68 16.59
N ALA A 110 -23.66 -2.84 15.63
CA ALA A 110 -22.89 -2.63 14.40
C ALA A 110 -21.49 -2.03 14.66
N LYS A 111 -21.39 -1.04 15.56
CA LYS A 111 -20.10 -0.46 15.98
C LYS A 111 -19.21 -1.50 16.67
N ALA A 112 -19.77 -2.29 17.58
CA ALA A 112 -19.04 -3.34 18.29
C ALA A 112 -18.54 -4.44 17.34
N GLU A 113 -19.33 -4.84 16.34
CA GLU A 113 -18.91 -5.80 15.33
C GLU A 113 -17.78 -5.23 14.44
N GLN A 114 -17.90 -3.97 14.02
CA GLN A 114 -16.86 -3.29 13.25
C GLN A 114 -15.55 -3.23 14.03
N GLU A 115 -15.60 -2.86 15.32
CA GLU A 115 -14.41 -2.82 16.16
C GLU A 115 -13.81 -4.21 16.37
N ARG A 116 -14.65 -5.23 16.60
CA ARG A 116 -14.18 -6.63 16.70
C ARG A 116 -13.46 -7.09 15.43
N LYS A 117 -13.97 -6.72 14.24
CA LYS A 117 -13.31 -7.03 12.96
C LYS A 117 -11.98 -6.29 12.82
N ARG A 118 -11.91 -5.02 13.24
CA ARG A 118 -10.68 -4.23 13.23
C ARG A 118 -9.62 -4.82 14.16
N VAL A 119 -10.00 -5.18 15.39
CA VAL A 119 -9.10 -5.80 16.37
C VAL A 119 -8.57 -7.14 15.85
N LYS A 120 -9.45 -8.02 15.34
CA LYS A 120 -9.02 -9.30 14.74
C LYS A 120 -8.05 -9.12 13.58
N LYS A 121 -8.32 -8.16 12.68
CA LYS A 121 -7.40 -7.86 11.57
C LYS A 121 -6.04 -7.39 12.07
N ALA A 122 -6.03 -6.43 13.00
CA ALA A 122 -4.79 -5.91 13.58
C ALA A 122 -3.99 -6.99 14.31
N GLU A 123 -4.66 -7.94 14.98
CA GLU A 123 -4.02 -9.09 15.61
C GLU A 123 -3.38 -10.03 14.59
N LEU A 124 -4.11 -10.38 13.53
CA LEU A 124 -3.56 -11.21 12.44
C LEU A 124 -2.36 -10.55 11.77
N ASP A 125 -2.45 -9.24 11.47
CA ASP A 125 -1.35 -8.47 10.88
C ASP A 125 -0.13 -8.48 11.80
N ARG A 126 -0.34 -8.31 13.12
CA ARG A 126 0.75 -8.35 14.11
C ARG A 126 1.41 -9.73 14.18
N LEU A 127 0.62 -10.81 14.12
CA LEU A 127 1.15 -12.18 14.11
C LEU A 127 1.96 -12.45 12.84
N ALA A 128 1.47 -12.02 11.68
CA ALA A 128 2.17 -12.15 10.40
C ALA A 128 3.52 -11.41 10.43
N VAL A 129 3.55 -10.15 10.89
CA VAL A 129 4.80 -9.38 11.03
C VAL A 129 5.77 -10.07 11.98
N ARG A 130 5.29 -10.60 13.11
CA ARG A 130 6.14 -11.32 14.06
C ARG A 130 6.77 -12.57 13.45
N GLN A 131 6.01 -13.33 12.68
CA GLN A 131 6.53 -14.51 11.97
C GLN A 131 7.58 -14.09 10.93
N GLN A 132 7.31 -13.04 10.14
CA GLN A 132 8.25 -12.53 9.16
C GLN A 132 9.57 -12.10 9.81
N ILE A 133 9.51 -11.35 10.91
CA ILE A 133 10.70 -10.95 11.67
C ILE A 133 11.48 -12.19 12.14
N SER A 134 10.79 -13.23 12.61
CA SER A 134 11.44 -14.47 13.05
C SER A 134 12.16 -15.20 11.91
N ILE A 135 11.59 -15.20 10.71
CA ILE A 135 12.22 -15.80 9.52
C ILE A 135 13.44 -14.98 9.12
N ASP A 136 13.29 -13.65 9.04
CA ASP A 136 14.37 -12.75 8.66
C ASP A 136 15.54 -12.79 9.65
N THR A 137 15.26 -12.92 10.96
CA THR A 137 16.32 -13.06 11.97
C THR A 137 17.08 -14.37 11.83
N HIS A 138 16.38 -15.49 11.60
CA HIS A 138 17.03 -16.78 11.33
C HIS A 138 17.89 -16.71 10.07
N HIS A 139 17.37 -16.11 8.99
CA HIS A 139 18.13 -15.91 7.76
C HIS A 139 19.39 -15.08 7.99
N ARG A 140 19.31 -13.99 8.77
CA ARG A 140 20.48 -13.15 9.10
C ARG A 140 21.52 -13.91 9.91
N GLN A 141 21.10 -14.68 10.91
CA GLN A 141 22.01 -15.50 11.72
C GLN A 141 22.76 -16.52 10.86
N LEU A 142 22.06 -17.21 9.95
CA LEU A 142 22.70 -18.14 9.00
C LEU A 142 23.73 -17.43 8.11
N ILE A 143 23.41 -16.24 7.60
CA ILE A 143 24.34 -15.46 6.77
C ILE A 143 25.56 -15.03 7.59
N GLU A 144 25.38 -14.60 8.84
CA GLU A 144 26.49 -14.23 9.73
C GLU A 144 27.39 -15.43 10.02
N GLU A 145 26.82 -16.60 10.29
CA GLU A 145 27.58 -17.83 10.50
C GLU A 145 28.39 -18.24 9.26
N ILE A 146 27.78 -18.17 8.07
CA ILE A 146 28.49 -18.40 6.79
C ILE A 146 29.65 -17.40 6.63
N LYS A 147 29.40 -16.10 6.89
CA LYS A 147 30.44 -15.06 6.79
C LYS A 147 31.59 -15.31 7.77
N GLU A 148 31.30 -15.69 9.01
CA GLU A 148 32.31 -16.02 9.99
C GLU A 148 33.14 -17.23 9.57
N ASN A 149 32.52 -18.27 9.03
CA ASN A 149 33.21 -19.46 8.56
C ASN A 149 34.11 -19.17 7.35
N VAL A 150 33.63 -18.38 6.38
CA VAL A 150 34.46 -17.91 5.26
C VAL A 150 35.62 -17.04 5.74
N LYS A 151 35.39 -16.16 6.72
CA LYS A 151 36.46 -15.34 7.31
C LYS A 151 37.51 -16.21 8.01
N LYS A 152 37.09 -17.20 8.80
CA LYS A 152 38.00 -18.13 9.51
C LYS A 152 38.83 -18.96 8.52
N THR A 153 38.22 -19.46 7.46
CA THR A 153 38.93 -20.24 6.42
C THR A 153 39.92 -19.38 5.65
N ALA A 154 39.53 -18.17 5.23
CA ALA A 154 40.44 -17.23 4.57
C ALA A 154 41.64 -16.82 5.44
N ILE A 155 41.42 -16.60 6.75
CA ILE A 155 42.53 -16.30 7.69
C ILE A 155 43.51 -17.46 7.75
N LYS A 156 43.02 -18.71 7.87
CA LYS A 156 43.87 -19.90 7.87
C LYS A 156 44.66 -20.05 6.58
N GLU A 157 44.02 -19.85 5.43
CA GLU A 157 44.68 -19.92 4.12
C GLU A 157 45.80 -18.87 3.98
N ILE A 158 45.58 -17.65 4.49
CA ILE A 158 46.61 -16.59 4.54
C ILE A 158 47.76 -16.99 5.46
N GLU A 159 47.49 -17.57 6.63
CA GLU A 159 48.52 -18.06 7.55
C GLU A 159 49.34 -19.19 6.93
N GLU A 160 48.69 -20.15 6.28
CA GLU A 160 49.34 -21.26 5.55
C GLU A 160 50.19 -20.77 4.38
N TRP A 161 49.70 -19.79 3.61
CA TRP A 161 50.46 -19.14 2.54
C TRP A 161 51.71 -18.43 3.07
N LYS A 162 51.59 -17.66 4.18
CA LYS A 162 52.74 -16.99 4.82
C LYS A 162 53.81 -17.99 5.26
N VAL A 163 53.41 -19.11 5.87
CA VAL A 163 54.35 -20.16 6.30
C VAL A 163 55.04 -20.81 5.10
N SER A 164 54.30 -21.04 4.01
CA SER A 164 54.86 -21.61 2.78
C SER A 164 55.88 -20.67 2.13
N ASN A 165 55.57 -19.37 2.04
CA ASN A 165 56.46 -18.36 1.48
C ASN A 165 57.76 -18.21 2.29
N GLN A 166 57.68 -18.25 3.62
CA GLN A 166 58.87 -18.27 4.50
C GLN A 166 59.72 -19.54 4.33
N ARG A 167 59.12 -20.68 3.93
CA ARG A 167 59.88 -21.91 3.63
C ARG A 167 60.56 -21.86 2.28
N GLU A 168 60.00 -21.16 1.30
CA GLU A 168 60.63 -20.94 0.00
C GLU A 168 61.79 -19.94 0.10
N GLU A 169 61.62 -18.83 0.82
CA GLU A 169 62.71 -17.87 1.09
C GLU A 169 63.92 -18.50 1.83
N ASN A 170 63.68 -19.50 2.68
CA ASN A 170 64.76 -20.25 3.35
C ASN A 170 65.40 -21.33 2.46
N LYS A 171 64.80 -21.71 1.33
CA LYS A 171 65.38 -22.65 0.35
C LYS A 171 66.26 -21.94 -0.68
N ASP A 172 65.94 -20.70 -1.02
CA ASP A 172 66.72 -19.88 -1.97
C ASP A 172 68.03 -19.33 -1.37
N HIS A 173 68.30 -19.60 -0.08
CA HIS A 173 69.51 -19.19 0.62
C HIS A 173 70.68 -20.20 0.55
N VAL A 174 70.70 -21.12 -0.42
CA VAL A 174 71.79 -22.12 -0.57
C VAL A 174 72.65 -21.99 -1.83
N ASP A 175 72.18 -21.40 -2.94
CA ASP A 175 73.00 -21.39 -4.18
C ASP A 175 73.06 -20.01 -4.87
N GLN A 176 73.97 -19.11 -4.43
CA GLN A 176 74.54 -18.09 -5.31
C GLN A 176 76.01 -17.79 -4.94
N GLU A 177 76.92 -18.30 -5.77
CA GLU A 177 78.34 -17.91 -5.79
C GLU A 177 78.52 -16.46 -6.28
N VAL A 178 79.43 -15.77 -5.60
CA VAL A 178 79.72 -14.34 -5.70
C VAL A 178 80.80 -14.09 -6.77
N VAL A 179 80.59 -13.12 -7.67
CA VAL A 179 81.67 -12.52 -8.48
C VAL A 179 81.64 -10.98 -8.29
N PRO A 180 82.80 -10.30 -8.11
CA PRO A 180 82.85 -9.03 -7.38
C PRO A 180 82.67 -7.78 -8.25
N PHE A 181 82.02 -6.78 -7.65
CA PHE A 181 81.78 -5.43 -8.16
C PHE A 181 83.01 -4.52 -7.99
N GLN A 182 83.50 -3.92 -9.08
CA GLN A 182 84.49 -2.82 -9.04
C GLN A 182 83.81 -1.46 -9.24
N LYS A 183 84.19 -0.50 -8.37
CA LYS A 183 83.72 0.89 -8.37
C LYS A 183 84.51 1.74 -9.38
N THR A 184 83.83 2.54 -10.18
CA THR A 184 84.37 3.84 -10.66
C THR A 184 83.29 4.92 -10.66
N ALA A 185 83.74 6.12 -10.32
CA ALA A 185 82.94 7.29 -9.99
C ALA A 185 82.35 8.01 -11.21
N SER A 186 81.26 8.73 -10.93
CA SER A 186 80.74 9.98 -11.49
C SER A 186 81.40 10.54 -12.76
N VAL A 187 80.57 10.85 -13.78
CA VAL A 187 80.50 12.18 -14.44
C VAL A 187 79.41 12.18 -15.53
N ASN A 188 78.54 13.20 -15.43
CA ASN A 188 77.72 13.89 -16.43
C ASN A 188 76.67 13.16 -17.30
N LYS A 189 75.44 13.66 -17.14
CA LYS A 189 74.26 13.58 -18.02
C LYS A 189 74.65 13.92 -19.48
N PRO A 190 74.09 13.22 -20.48
CA PRO A 190 72.91 13.79 -21.13
C PRO A 190 71.81 12.76 -21.41
N THR A 191 70.61 13.31 -21.58
CA THR A 191 69.34 12.72 -22.00
C THR A 191 69.47 11.59 -23.04
N PRO A 192 68.87 10.41 -22.83
CA PRO A 192 68.70 9.43 -23.89
C PRO A 192 67.30 9.55 -24.49
N THR A 193 67.30 9.84 -25.78
CA THR A 193 66.28 9.49 -26.76
C THR A 193 65.90 8.02 -26.57
N VAL A 194 64.62 7.75 -26.32
CA VAL A 194 64.09 6.39 -26.18
C VAL A 194 63.81 5.85 -27.58
N GLU A 195 64.70 4.99 -28.09
CA GLU A 195 64.34 4.00 -29.09
C GLU A 195 63.85 2.72 -28.37
N PRO A 196 62.89 1.98 -28.95
CA PRO A 196 62.02 1.09 -28.18
C PRO A 196 62.62 -0.32 -28.04
N ASP A 197 62.66 -0.83 -26.80
CA ASP A 197 62.95 -2.24 -26.51
C ASP A 197 61.79 -3.14 -26.98
N GLU A 198 62.09 -4.08 -27.88
CA GLU A 198 61.15 -4.95 -28.61
C GLU A 198 60.48 -6.08 -27.78
N ASN A 199 60.38 -5.97 -26.45
CA ASN A 199 59.76 -7.06 -25.68
C ASN A 199 58.96 -6.66 -24.44
N VAL A 200 58.18 -5.58 -24.54
CA VAL A 200 57.09 -5.32 -23.60
C VAL A 200 55.76 -5.61 -24.30
N LYS A 201 55.06 -6.67 -23.88
CA LYS A 201 53.66 -6.89 -24.31
C LYS A 201 52.86 -5.63 -23.93
N PRO A 202 52.29 -4.89 -24.90
CA PRO A 202 51.59 -3.65 -24.59
C PRO A 202 50.38 -3.95 -23.70
N ILE A 203 50.25 -3.18 -22.62
CA ILE A 203 49.09 -3.24 -21.74
C ILE A 203 47.86 -2.87 -22.59
N PRO A 204 46.79 -3.68 -22.59
CA PRO A 204 45.62 -3.38 -23.39
C PRO A 204 44.98 -2.07 -22.93
N PHE A 205 44.61 -1.22 -23.89
CA PHE A 205 43.92 0.04 -23.61
C PHE A 205 42.65 -0.21 -22.78
N PRO A 206 42.30 0.69 -21.83
CA PRO A 206 41.05 0.61 -21.11
C PRO A 206 39.89 0.59 -22.12
N ARG A 207 38.94 -0.34 -21.95
CA ARG A 207 37.82 -0.50 -22.88
C ARG A 207 37.03 0.80 -22.98
N ASN A 208 36.63 1.19 -24.19
CA ASN A 208 35.76 2.35 -24.40
C ASN A 208 34.44 2.17 -23.63
N PHE A 209 33.99 3.23 -22.96
CA PHE A 209 32.70 3.26 -22.29
C PHE A 209 31.57 3.29 -23.33
N GLY A 210 30.71 2.28 -23.30
CA GLY A 210 29.49 2.20 -24.11
C GLY A 210 28.25 2.31 -23.22
N ILE A 211 27.26 3.09 -23.64
CA ILE A 211 25.95 3.14 -23.00
C ILE A 211 25.14 1.94 -23.51
N VAL A 212 24.98 0.92 -22.67
CA VAL A 212 24.11 -0.21 -22.98
C VAL A 212 22.67 0.26 -22.84
N LYS A 213 21.95 0.42 -23.97
CA LYS A 213 20.51 0.62 -23.95
C LYS A 213 19.84 -0.71 -23.60
N VAL A 214 19.61 -0.90 -22.30
CA VAL A 214 18.82 -2.02 -21.78
C VAL A 214 17.35 -1.75 -22.10
N HIS A 215 16.77 -2.60 -22.95
CA HIS A 215 15.33 -2.62 -23.16
C HIS A 215 14.80 -3.80 -22.37
N PHE A 216 13.95 -3.52 -21.39
CA PHE A 216 13.31 -4.59 -20.63
C PHE A 216 12.17 -5.15 -21.46
N THR A 217 12.14 -6.46 -21.63
CA THR A 217 10.99 -7.15 -22.21
C THR A 217 9.76 -6.87 -21.34
N ALA A 218 8.67 -6.39 -21.95
CA ALA A 218 7.41 -6.24 -21.24
C ALA A 218 7.00 -7.61 -20.68
N ARG A 219 6.72 -7.64 -19.37
CA ARG A 219 6.42 -8.87 -18.65
C ARG A 219 4.97 -9.24 -18.90
N ASP A 220 4.69 -9.82 -20.06
CA ASP A 220 3.42 -10.49 -20.30
C ASP A 220 3.52 -11.90 -19.72
N PHE A 221 2.70 -12.16 -18.69
CA PHE A 221 2.62 -13.47 -18.05
C PHE A 221 1.47 -14.28 -18.66
N PRO A 222 1.73 -15.19 -19.61
CA PRO A 222 0.76 -16.22 -19.95
C PRO A 222 0.83 -17.31 -18.88
N THR A 223 0.38 -17.04 -17.66
CA THR A 223 0.26 -18.08 -16.64
C THR A 223 -0.91 -19.00 -17.03
N PRO A 224 -0.75 -20.34 -17.06
CA PRO A 224 -1.86 -21.25 -17.28
C PRO A 224 -2.96 -20.99 -16.22
N LYS A 225 -4.21 -20.80 -16.66
CA LYS A 225 -5.40 -20.39 -15.87
C LYS A 225 -5.68 -21.15 -14.56
N ARG A 226 -4.97 -22.24 -14.28
CA ARG A 226 -5.14 -23.10 -13.10
C ARG A 226 -4.57 -22.46 -11.81
N GLU A 227 -3.60 -21.56 -11.92
CA GLU A 227 -3.00 -20.83 -10.78
C GLU A 227 -3.00 -19.32 -11.07
N SER A 228 -4.19 -18.74 -11.29
CA SER A 228 -4.31 -17.32 -11.58
C SER A 228 -4.06 -16.48 -10.32
N GLN A 229 -2.80 -16.11 -10.08
CA GLN A 229 -2.39 -15.09 -9.10
C GLN A 229 -2.77 -13.66 -9.49
N ALA A 230 -3.63 -13.47 -10.50
CA ALA A 230 -4.04 -12.16 -11.02
C ALA A 230 -4.52 -11.17 -9.94
N GLN A 231 -5.20 -11.65 -8.89
CA GLN A 231 -5.61 -10.79 -7.78
C GLN A 231 -4.42 -10.32 -6.94
N GLU A 232 -3.48 -11.20 -6.63
CA GLU A 232 -2.26 -10.87 -5.88
C GLU A 232 -1.33 -9.97 -6.70
N GLU A 233 -1.28 -10.16 -8.02
CA GLU A 233 -0.54 -9.32 -8.96
C GLU A 233 -1.17 -7.92 -9.09
N GLU A 234 -2.50 -7.83 -9.21
CA GLU A 234 -3.21 -6.55 -9.17
C GLU A 234 -2.99 -5.83 -7.85
N GLU A 235 -3.03 -6.54 -6.73
CA GLU A 235 -2.75 -5.97 -5.41
C GLU A 235 -1.30 -5.52 -5.28
N TRP A 236 -0.35 -6.27 -5.83
CA TRP A 236 1.06 -5.89 -5.85
C TRP A 236 1.29 -4.63 -6.69
N LEU A 237 0.70 -4.56 -7.89
CA LEU A 237 0.70 -3.38 -8.75
C LEU A 237 0.03 -2.17 -8.07
N LYS A 238 -1.12 -2.37 -7.42
CA LYS A 238 -1.82 -1.34 -6.64
C LYS A 238 -0.98 -0.86 -5.46
N LYS A 239 -0.37 -1.76 -4.69
CA LYS A 239 0.52 -1.41 -3.56
C LYS A 239 1.77 -0.67 -4.03
N GLN A 240 2.33 -1.07 -5.17
CA GLN A 240 3.49 -0.39 -5.74
C GLN A 240 3.11 0.99 -6.28
N ALA A 241 1.97 1.14 -6.94
CA ALA A 241 1.42 2.43 -7.36
C ALA A 241 1.07 3.34 -6.16
N GLU A 242 0.48 2.78 -5.11
CA GLU A 242 0.16 3.52 -3.87
C GLU A 242 1.43 3.96 -3.13
N ALA A 243 2.44 3.09 -3.04
CA ALA A 243 3.74 3.43 -2.47
C ALA A 243 4.44 4.51 -3.30
N ARG A 244 4.38 4.42 -4.64
CA ARG A 244 4.87 5.48 -5.54
C ARG A 244 4.15 6.79 -5.31
N ARG A 245 2.80 6.80 -5.27
CA ARG A 245 2.00 8.01 -4.94
C ARG A 245 2.33 8.60 -3.57
N ARG A 246 2.68 7.75 -2.60
CA ARG A 246 3.07 8.19 -1.24
C ARG A 246 4.46 8.82 -1.22
N VAL A 247 5.38 8.38 -2.08
CA VAL A 247 6.79 8.83 -2.11
C VAL A 247 7.06 9.91 -3.17
N GLY A 248 6.31 9.96 -4.27
CA GLY A 248 6.56 10.89 -5.36
C GLY A 248 5.41 10.99 -6.36
N PHE A 249 5.14 12.22 -6.78
CA PHE A 249 4.25 12.56 -7.88
C PHE A 249 4.86 12.05 -9.20
N MET A 250 4.19 11.13 -9.90
CA MET A 250 4.58 10.61 -11.23
C MET A 250 3.59 11.10 -12.28
N THR A 251 4.10 11.70 -13.35
CA THR A 251 3.32 12.36 -14.41
C THR A 251 2.45 11.44 -15.24
N GLU A 252 2.80 10.16 -15.32
CA GLU A 252 2.17 9.19 -16.22
C GLU A 252 0.80 8.72 -15.72
N ASP A 253 0.45 9.03 -14.46
CA ASP A 253 -0.80 8.62 -13.82
C ASP A 253 -1.92 9.70 -13.86
N LEU A 254 -1.67 10.90 -14.42
CA LEU A 254 -2.63 12.01 -14.37
C LEU A 254 -3.67 11.93 -15.48
N SER A 255 -4.95 12.07 -15.10
CA SER A 255 -6.04 12.27 -16.05
C SER A 255 -5.88 13.61 -16.78
N PRO A 256 -6.33 13.77 -18.04
CA PRO A 256 -6.31 15.05 -18.77
C PRO A 256 -6.89 16.24 -17.98
N GLU A 257 -7.83 15.99 -17.08
CA GLU A 257 -8.47 16.99 -16.21
C GLU A 257 -7.58 17.45 -15.04
N GLU A 258 -6.58 16.65 -14.64
CA GLU A 258 -5.65 16.94 -13.54
C GLU A 258 -4.40 17.73 -13.99
N LEU A 259 -4.33 18.11 -15.27
CA LEU A 259 -3.24 18.90 -15.85
C LEU A 259 -3.42 20.42 -15.72
N ASP A 260 -4.43 20.90 -14.97
CA ASP A 260 -4.58 22.33 -14.70
C ASP A 260 -3.46 22.84 -13.76
N PRO A 261 -2.70 23.89 -14.13
CA PRO A 261 -1.70 24.52 -13.26
C PRO A 261 -2.22 24.93 -11.88
N VAL A 262 -3.51 25.26 -11.76
CA VAL A 262 -4.13 25.61 -10.47
C VAL A 262 -4.33 24.36 -9.60
N TRP A 263 -4.80 23.27 -10.19
CA TRP A 263 -4.98 22.00 -9.46
C TRP A 263 -3.64 21.45 -8.97
N LEU A 264 -2.60 21.52 -9.80
CA LEU A 264 -1.25 21.06 -9.44
C LEU A 264 -0.62 21.90 -8.33
N LYS A 265 -0.90 23.21 -8.30
CA LYS A 265 -0.52 24.08 -7.18
C LYS A 265 -1.17 23.61 -5.87
N ASP A 266 -2.49 23.42 -5.87
CA ASP A 266 -3.23 23.00 -4.67
C ASP A 266 -2.79 21.60 -4.21
N LYS A 267 -2.43 20.72 -5.15
CA LYS A 267 -1.85 19.41 -4.86
C LYS A 267 -0.49 19.54 -4.17
N GLY A 268 0.39 20.40 -4.68
CA GLY A 268 1.69 20.73 -4.07
C GLY A 268 1.53 21.31 -2.66
N ASP A 269 0.57 22.21 -2.47
CA ASP A 269 0.27 22.83 -1.16
C ASP A 269 -0.16 21.76 -0.14
N ASN A 270 -0.96 20.77 -0.56
CA ASN A 270 -1.35 19.65 0.29
C ASN A 270 -0.15 18.76 0.66
N PHE A 271 0.75 18.46 -0.28
CA PHE A 271 1.97 17.71 0.04
C PHE A 271 2.88 18.47 1.02
N PHE A 272 2.98 19.79 0.88
CA PHE A 272 3.74 20.65 1.78
C PHE A 272 3.14 20.64 3.20
N LYS A 273 1.81 20.70 3.34
CA LYS A 273 1.11 20.60 4.65
C LYS A 273 1.33 19.25 5.33
N VAL A 274 1.39 18.17 4.55
CA VAL A 274 1.62 16.81 5.06
C VAL A 274 3.10 16.59 5.44
N GLY A 275 4.01 17.51 5.10
CA GLY A 275 5.44 17.40 5.35
C GLY A 275 6.19 16.56 4.32
N ASN A 276 5.54 16.18 3.21
CA ASN A 276 6.20 15.53 2.08
C ASN A 276 6.73 16.58 1.11
N TYR A 277 7.88 17.16 1.45
CA TYR A 277 8.49 18.23 0.66
C TYR A 277 9.00 17.75 -0.71
N LEU A 278 9.44 16.49 -0.84
CA LEU A 278 9.86 15.92 -2.12
C LEU A 278 8.69 15.78 -3.10
N GLY A 279 7.53 15.32 -2.61
CA GLY A 279 6.30 15.25 -3.39
C GLY A 279 5.80 16.64 -3.81
N ALA A 280 5.91 17.63 -2.92
CA ALA A 280 5.56 19.02 -3.22
C ALA A 280 6.45 19.62 -4.33
N VAL A 281 7.78 19.42 -4.26
CA VAL A 281 8.72 19.87 -5.30
C VAL A 281 8.39 19.27 -6.66
N SER A 282 8.05 17.99 -6.72
CA SER A 282 7.67 17.33 -7.96
C SER A 282 6.38 17.94 -8.54
N ALA A 283 5.32 18.07 -7.73
CA ALA A 283 4.05 18.65 -8.15
C ALA A 283 4.19 20.09 -8.69
N TYR A 284 4.96 20.96 -8.00
CA TYR A 284 5.23 22.31 -8.48
C TYR A 284 6.08 22.34 -9.76
N SER A 285 7.05 21.43 -9.89
CA SER A 285 7.88 21.36 -11.09
C SER A 285 7.06 20.98 -12.32
N HIS A 286 6.06 20.12 -12.17
CA HIS A 286 5.11 19.81 -13.24
C HIS A 286 4.15 20.96 -13.52
N ALA A 287 3.64 21.63 -12.49
CA ALA A 287 2.83 22.84 -12.67
C ALA A 287 3.59 23.91 -13.48
N ILE A 288 4.89 24.06 -13.23
CA ILE A 288 5.78 24.97 -13.98
C ILE A 288 5.97 24.50 -15.43
N SER A 289 6.12 23.19 -15.66
CA SER A 289 6.27 22.62 -17.01
C SER A 289 5.03 22.82 -17.89
N ILE A 290 3.84 22.87 -17.29
CA ILE A 290 2.57 23.04 -18.00
C ILE A 290 2.19 24.52 -18.10
N GLY A 291 2.39 25.30 -17.03
CA GLY A 291 1.95 26.68 -16.90
C GLY A 291 3.02 27.59 -16.30
N SER A 292 4.06 27.92 -17.07
CA SER A 292 5.24 28.70 -16.64
C SER A 292 4.95 30.18 -16.25
N LYS A 293 3.70 30.66 -16.26
CA LYS A 293 3.37 32.09 -16.10
C LYS A 293 3.00 32.50 -14.68
N MET A 294 2.96 31.59 -13.71
CA MET A 294 2.56 31.87 -12.32
C MET A 294 3.78 31.98 -11.41
N PRO A 295 4.15 33.17 -10.90
CA PRO A 295 5.28 33.34 -9.97
C PRO A 295 5.08 32.57 -8.65
N ALA A 296 3.82 32.40 -8.22
CA ALA A 296 3.48 31.69 -6.99
C ALA A 296 3.99 30.23 -6.95
N LEU A 297 4.07 29.56 -8.11
CA LEU A 297 4.58 28.19 -8.19
C LEU A 297 6.08 28.11 -7.86
N TYR A 298 6.85 29.08 -8.35
CA TYR A 298 8.29 29.18 -8.09
C TYR A 298 8.56 29.52 -6.62
N SER A 299 7.79 30.44 -6.03
CA SER A 299 7.89 30.76 -4.60
C SER A 299 7.53 29.56 -3.70
N ASN A 300 6.47 28.82 -4.02
CA ASN A 300 6.06 27.65 -3.24
C ASN A 300 7.06 26.48 -3.40
N ARG A 301 7.66 26.31 -4.58
CA ARG A 301 8.75 25.35 -4.80
C ARG A 301 10.03 25.75 -4.06
N ALA A 302 10.36 27.03 -4.04
CA ALA A 302 11.49 27.56 -3.27
C ALA A 302 11.33 27.28 -1.77
N ALA A 303 10.12 27.44 -1.22
CA ALA A 303 9.79 27.10 0.15
C ALA A 303 9.94 25.60 0.44
N ALA A 304 9.51 24.73 -0.48
CA ALA A 304 9.72 23.29 -0.39
C ALA A 304 11.21 22.90 -0.46
N HIS A 305 12.01 23.56 -1.31
CA HIS A 305 13.46 23.37 -1.36
C HIS A 305 14.17 23.85 -0.10
N MET A 306 13.70 24.94 0.51
CA MET A 306 14.22 25.47 1.77
C MET A 306 13.98 24.48 2.91
N ALA A 307 12.79 23.87 2.98
CA ALA A 307 12.47 22.82 3.96
C ALA A 307 13.33 21.55 3.78
N LEU A 308 13.83 21.29 2.57
CA LEU A 308 14.75 20.18 2.26
C LEU A 308 16.23 20.53 2.43
N GLY A 309 16.58 21.78 2.75
CA GLY A 309 17.97 22.24 2.87
C GLY A 309 18.68 22.50 1.53
N ASN A 310 17.96 22.54 0.41
CA ASN A 310 18.51 22.74 -0.92
C ASN A 310 18.66 24.23 -1.26
N LEU A 311 19.55 24.93 -0.56
CA LEU A 311 19.70 26.40 -0.64
C LEU A 311 20.00 26.92 -2.05
N HIS A 312 20.82 26.20 -2.83
CA HIS A 312 21.16 26.61 -4.20
C HIS A 312 19.92 26.68 -5.10
N LYS A 313 19.05 25.67 -5.04
CA LYS A 313 17.81 25.62 -5.84
C LYS A 313 16.79 26.64 -5.36
N THR A 314 16.75 26.92 -4.06
CA THR A 314 15.91 27.98 -3.49
C THR A 314 16.28 29.36 -4.06
N VAL A 315 17.57 29.69 -4.16
CA VAL A 315 18.02 30.99 -4.71
C VAL A 315 17.65 31.13 -6.19
N GLU A 316 17.83 30.06 -6.96
CA GLU A 316 17.44 30.00 -8.37
C GLU A 316 15.92 30.20 -8.55
N ASP A 317 15.11 29.50 -7.76
CA ASP A 317 13.65 29.63 -7.79
C ASP A 317 13.16 31.02 -7.35
N CYS A 318 13.77 31.62 -6.33
CA CYS A 318 13.43 32.99 -5.92
C CYS A 318 13.79 34.02 -7.01
N SER A 319 14.94 33.85 -7.67
CA SER A 319 15.40 34.73 -8.75
C SER A 319 14.47 34.65 -9.96
N THR A 320 14.06 33.43 -10.34
CA THR A 320 13.12 33.20 -11.44
C THR A 320 11.71 33.68 -11.08
N ALA A 321 11.26 33.51 -9.83
CA ALA A 321 9.99 34.05 -9.36
C ALA A 321 9.95 35.58 -9.52
N SER A 322 10.98 36.30 -9.06
CA SER A 322 11.06 37.76 -9.19
C SER A 322 11.02 38.24 -10.64
N GLN A 323 11.67 37.53 -11.57
CA GLN A 323 11.64 37.87 -13.00
C GLN A 323 10.26 37.65 -13.65
N LYS A 324 9.42 36.78 -13.08
CA LYS A 324 8.11 36.42 -13.64
C LYS A 324 6.96 37.27 -13.09
N VAL A 325 7.17 38.07 -12.05
CA VAL A 325 6.18 39.01 -11.52
C VAL A 325 6.06 40.20 -12.50
N PRO A 326 4.91 40.41 -13.16
CA PRO A 326 4.73 41.59 -14.00
C PRO A 326 4.47 42.81 -13.09
N GLY A 327 5.46 43.71 -13.00
CA GLY A 327 5.32 45.02 -12.36
C GLY A 327 6.17 45.20 -11.10
N ILE A 328 7.47 45.39 -11.30
CA ILE A 328 8.21 46.55 -10.78
C ILE A 328 8.95 47.17 -11.96
#